data_AF-A0A117S845-F1
#
_entry.id   AF-A0A117S845-F1
#
_cell.length_a   1.000
_cell.length_b   1.000
_cell.length_c   1.000
_cell.angle_alpha   90.00
_cell.angle_beta   90.00
_cell.angle_gamma   90.00
#
_symmetry.space_group_name_H-M   'P 1'
#
loop_
_entity.id
_entity.type
_entity.pdbx_description
1 polymer ?
#
loop_
_entity_poly.entity_id
_entity_poly.type
_entity_poly.pdbx_seq_one_letter_code
_entity_poly.pdbx_strand_id
1 'polypeptide(L)'
;MRLILTLFVLCLTLPLHAEDEYEWQAEHVHAPVPLYTFEWDDAWPRSYTAPDIIAGCTSRVAFGDWQFLPNPDNEFGNPYWISVSNYGVFHCAANLLVAQARGDLDDGEFMRGLFVRIGTGEAEGATWDLWVLQEGFVPGSSYTLLARKKGDEGVIEEFRVLQRRCPQANIRKVSGMDIWTTRYCAINSRAELLALSRRMLREPALGTLSKASEEEPDAETSDPLHSDPSD
;
A
#
# COMPACT_ATOMS: atom_id res chain seq x y z
N MET A 1 -69.38 -22.10 26.55
CA MET A 1 -68.13 -22.45 25.85
C MET A 1 -67.21 -21.24 25.87
N ARG A 2 -66.10 -21.30 26.61
CA ARG A 2 -65.08 -20.24 26.65
C ARG A 2 -63.98 -20.60 25.65
N LEU A 3 -63.80 -19.78 24.61
CA LEU A 3 -62.73 -19.92 23.63
C LEU A 3 -61.46 -19.30 24.23
N ILE A 4 -60.44 -20.12 24.48
CA ILE A 4 -59.11 -19.67 24.93
C ILE A 4 -58.32 -19.32 23.67
N LEU A 5 -57.99 -18.04 23.52
CA LEU A 5 -57.15 -17.52 22.43
C LEU A 5 -55.68 -17.67 22.84
N THR A 6 -55.01 -18.69 22.32
CA THR A 6 -53.58 -18.92 22.54
C THR A 6 -52.77 -17.96 21.68
N LEU A 7 -52.17 -16.95 22.29
CA LEU A 7 -51.26 -16.01 21.64
C LEU A 7 -49.90 -16.69 21.45
N PHE A 8 -49.60 -17.12 20.22
CA PHE A 8 -48.28 -17.65 19.85
C PHE A 8 -47.31 -16.47 19.67
N VAL A 9 -46.44 -16.24 20.65
CA VAL A 9 -45.33 -15.30 20.53
C VAL A 9 -44.23 -15.96 19.70
N LEU A 10 -44.16 -15.59 18.42
CA LEU A 10 -43.06 -15.97 17.54
C LEU A 10 -41.83 -15.15 17.94
N CYS A 11 -40.91 -15.73 18.72
CA CYS A 11 -39.57 -15.17 18.91
C CYS A 11 -38.81 -15.26 17.58
N LEU A 12 -38.85 -14.17 16.79
CA LEU A 12 -37.92 -13.94 15.69
C LEU A 12 -36.52 -13.79 16.28
N THR A 13 -35.76 -14.89 16.31
CA THR A 13 -34.32 -14.84 16.53
C THR A 13 -33.72 -14.15 15.33
N LEU A 14 -33.44 -12.85 15.46
CA LEU A 14 -32.55 -12.17 14.53
C LEU A 14 -31.23 -12.94 14.52
N PRO A 15 -30.66 -13.26 13.34
CA PRO A 15 -29.31 -13.78 13.30
C PRO A 15 -28.44 -12.70 13.93
N LEU A 16 -27.92 -13.01 15.12
CA LEU A 16 -26.82 -12.29 15.72
C LEU A 16 -25.71 -12.33 14.67
N HIS A 17 -25.55 -11.25 13.91
CA HIS A 17 -24.32 -11.01 13.18
C HIS A 17 -23.28 -11.01 14.28
N ALA A 18 -22.54 -12.12 14.38
CA ALA A 18 -21.29 -12.11 15.10
C ALA A 18 -20.52 -10.94 14.48
N GLU A 19 -20.42 -9.84 15.22
CA GLU A 19 -19.41 -8.85 14.95
C GLU A 19 -18.11 -9.64 15.11
N ASP A 20 -17.55 -10.08 13.98
CA ASP A 20 -16.24 -10.69 13.94
C ASP A 20 -15.34 -9.78 14.78
N GLU A 21 -14.80 -10.26 15.89
CA GLU A 21 -13.82 -9.53 16.69
C GLU A 21 -12.63 -9.24 15.75
N TYR A 22 -12.61 -8.03 15.21
CA TYR A 22 -11.58 -7.59 14.29
C TYR A 22 -10.36 -7.19 15.10
N GLU A 23 -9.39 -8.09 15.22
CA GLU A 23 -8.04 -7.68 15.62
C GLU A 23 -7.43 -6.80 14.52
N TRP A 24 -7.00 -5.60 14.89
CA TRP A 24 -6.20 -4.71 14.04
C TRP A 24 -4.83 -5.34 13.82
N GLN A 25 -4.70 -6.23 12.84
CA GLN A 25 -3.41 -6.84 12.51
C GLN A 25 -3.04 -6.56 11.07
N ALA A 26 -1.80 -6.12 10.89
CA ALA A 26 -1.15 -5.87 9.61
C ALA A 26 -0.93 -7.19 8.86
N GLU A 27 -1.97 -7.80 8.34
CA GLU A 27 -1.84 -8.96 7.47
C GLU A 27 -1.28 -8.53 6.12
N HIS A 28 -0.19 -9.18 5.69
CA HIS A 28 0.31 -9.02 4.33
C HIS A 28 -0.70 -9.63 3.36
N VAL A 29 -1.12 -8.86 2.35
CA VAL A 29 -1.87 -9.42 1.22
C VAL A 29 -0.87 -10.06 0.28
N HIS A 30 -1.04 -11.35 -0.02
CA HIS A 30 -0.04 -12.12 -0.74
C HIS A 30 -0.68 -13.04 -1.79
N ALA A 31 0.02 -13.21 -2.90
CA ALA A 31 -0.28 -14.19 -3.93
C ALA A 31 0.97 -15.03 -4.22
N PRO A 32 0.84 -16.36 -4.41
CA PRO A 32 1.98 -17.25 -4.67
C PRO A 32 2.62 -17.01 -6.05
N VAL A 33 1.96 -16.24 -6.92
CA VAL A 33 2.52 -15.74 -8.17
C VAL A 33 2.10 -14.28 -8.36
N PRO A 34 2.88 -13.45 -9.07
CA PRO A 34 2.51 -12.09 -9.41
C PRO A 34 1.17 -12.05 -10.16
N LEU A 35 0.25 -11.20 -9.71
CA LEU A 35 -1.06 -11.01 -10.35
C LEU A 35 -0.98 -10.05 -11.54
N TYR A 36 0.03 -9.18 -11.55
CA TYR A 36 0.30 -8.23 -12.62
C TYR A 36 1.73 -8.40 -13.15
N THR A 37 1.86 -8.22 -14.46
CA THR A 37 3.11 -8.31 -15.21
C THR A 37 3.33 -7.02 -15.96
N PHE A 38 4.48 -6.91 -16.64
CA PHE A 38 4.79 -5.77 -17.51
C PHE A 38 3.83 -5.63 -18.71
N GLU A 39 3.00 -6.64 -19.00
CA GLU A 39 1.98 -6.60 -20.07
C GLU A 39 0.69 -5.90 -19.63
N TRP A 40 0.55 -5.55 -18.35
CA TRP A 40 -0.62 -4.82 -17.89
C TRP A 40 -0.51 -3.33 -18.26
N ASP A 41 -1.45 -2.83 -19.05
CA ASP A 41 -1.42 -1.47 -19.61
C ASP A 41 -1.23 -0.36 -18.57
N ASP A 42 -1.75 -0.60 -17.37
CA ASP A 42 -1.77 0.32 -16.24
C ASP A 42 -0.70 0.00 -15.17
N ALA A 43 0.34 -0.77 -15.52
CA ALA A 43 1.50 -1.01 -14.68
C ALA A 43 2.58 0.05 -14.90
N TRP A 44 3.23 0.47 -13.81
CA TRP A 44 4.23 1.53 -13.78
C TRP A 44 5.41 1.17 -12.85
N PRO A 45 6.63 1.62 -13.18
CA PRO A 45 7.00 2.33 -14.40
C PRO A 45 6.89 1.42 -15.64
N ARG A 46 6.78 2.02 -16.82
CA ARG A 46 6.66 1.27 -18.09
C ARG A 46 7.56 1.85 -19.17
N SER A 47 7.86 1.01 -20.17
CA SER A 47 8.63 1.43 -21.33
C SER A 47 7.87 2.45 -22.15
N TYR A 48 8.60 3.37 -22.76
CA TYR A 48 8.09 4.22 -23.83
C TYR A 48 9.15 4.37 -24.92
N THR A 49 8.67 4.67 -26.12
CA THR A 49 9.50 5.02 -27.26
C THR A 49 8.99 6.34 -27.84
N ALA A 50 9.90 7.13 -28.39
CA ALA A 50 9.61 8.39 -29.08
C ALA A 50 10.60 8.54 -30.26
N PRO A 51 10.36 9.46 -31.23
CA PRO A 51 11.21 9.57 -32.42
C PRO A 51 12.72 9.64 -32.14
N ASP A 52 13.12 10.28 -31.04
CA ASP A 52 14.52 10.45 -30.63
C ASP A 52 14.90 9.58 -29.41
N ILE A 53 14.06 8.63 -29.00
CA ILE A 53 14.24 7.84 -27.77
C ILE A 53 14.18 6.35 -28.12
N ILE A 54 15.37 5.74 -28.17
CA ILE A 54 15.58 4.32 -28.50
C ILE A 54 14.99 3.42 -27.39
N ALA A 55 15.17 3.80 -26.13
CA ALA A 55 14.61 3.13 -24.97
C ALA A 55 14.49 4.13 -23.81
N GLY A 56 13.35 4.14 -23.13
CA GLY A 56 13.13 4.96 -21.94
C GLY A 56 12.05 4.37 -21.05
N CYS A 57 12.07 4.78 -19.79
CA CYS A 57 11.00 4.47 -18.83
C CYS A 57 10.28 5.75 -18.45
N THR A 58 8.96 5.65 -18.33
CA THR A 58 8.12 6.70 -17.76
C THR A 58 7.35 6.14 -16.58
N SER A 59 6.98 7.00 -15.64
CA SER A 59 6.19 6.65 -14.46
C SER A 59 5.07 7.64 -14.26
N ARG A 60 3.90 7.16 -13.80
CA ARG A 60 2.88 8.04 -13.21
C ARG A 60 3.12 8.28 -11.72
N VAL A 61 3.94 7.47 -11.07
CA VAL A 61 4.29 7.62 -9.65
C VAL A 61 5.66 8.27 -9.56
N ALA A 62 5.80 9.32 -8.76
CA ALA A 62 7.06 10.01 -8.60
C ALA A 62 8.15 9.09 -8.04
N PHE A 63 9.36 9.23 -8.57
CA PHE A 63 10.57 8.67 -7.97
C PHE A 63 11.06 9.55 -6.82
N GLY A 64 11.88 8.97 -5.94
CA GLY A 64 12.43 9.62 -4.74
C GLY A 64 12.00 8.91 -3.47
N ASP A 65 12.20 9.59 -2.33
CA ASP A 65 11.84 9.05 -1.03
C ASP A 65 10.38 9.34 -0.70
N TRP A 66 9.73 8.36 -0.11
CA TRP A 66 8.35 8.40 0.34
C TRP A 66 8.28 8.04 1.82
N GLN A 67 7.42 8.72 2.54
CA GLN A 67 7.14 8.44 3.93
C GLN A 67 5.74 7.86 4.07
N PHE A 68 5.64 6.71 4.73
CA PHE A 68 4.39 6.24 5.26
C PHE A 68 4.16 6.84 6.65
N LEU A 69 3.01 7.49 6.81
CA LEU A 69 2.51 7.97 8.08
C LEU A 69 1.25 7.18 8.43
N PRO A 70 1.23 6.44 9.57
CA PRO A 70 0.04 5.71 9.99
C PRO A 70 -1.11 6.67 10.31
N ASN A 71 -2.33 6.16 10.23
CA ASN A 71 -3.49 6.86 10.73
C ASN A 71 -3.29 7.21 12.23
N PRO A 72 -3.51 8.46 12.67
CA PRO A 72 -3.31 8.86 14.06
C PRO A 72 -4.15 8.06 15.07
N ASP A 73 -5.26 7.47 14.64
CA ASP A 73 -6.11 6.61 15.48
C ASP A 73 -5.55 5.18 15.62
N ASN A 74 -4.47 4.84 14.92
CA ASN A 74 -3.79 3.54 15.01
C ASN A 74 -2.57 3.63 15.95
N GLU A 75 -2.79 3.34 17.23
CA GLU A 75 -1.76 3.41 18.29
C GLU A 75 -0.56 2.48 18.07
N PHE A 76 -0.70 1.43 17.24
CA PHE A 76 0.35 0.48 16.91
C PHE A 76 0.97 0.70 15.53
N GLY A 77 0.56 1.77 14.83
CA GLY A 77 1.11 2.14 13.54
C GLY A 77 2.53 2.69 13.69
N ASN A 78 3.49 2.09 12.98
CA ASN A 78 4.85 2.61 12.90
C ASN A 78 5.06 3.31 11.55
N PRO A 79 5.57 4.55 11.52
CA PRO A 79 5.99 5.18 10.28
C PRO A 79 7.19 4.44 9.69
N TYR A 80 7.33 4.48 8.37
CA TYR A 80 8.49 3.94 7.67
C TYR A 80 8.73 4.72 6.38
N TRP A 81 9.87 4.49 5.76
CA TRP A 81 10.33 5.13 4.55
C TRP A 81 10.48 4.13 3.42
N ILE A 82 10.17 4.57 2.19
CA ILE A 82 10.43 3.83 0.95
C ILE A 82 11.21 4.75 0.00
N SER A 83 12.38 4.34 -0.48
CA SER A 83 12.98 4.97 -1.66
C SER A 83 12.50 4.26 -2.92
N VAL A 84 11.94 5.02 -3.86
CA VAL A 84 11.42 4.52 -5.13
C VAL A 84 12.31 5.03 -6.26
N SER A 85 13.04 4.12 -6.91
CA SER A 85 13.86 4.43 -8.07
C SER A 85 13.52 3.54 -9.26
N ASN A 86 13.94 3.93 -10.46
CA ASN A 86 13.77 3.10 -11.64
C ASN A 86 14.87 2.03 -11.69
N TYR A 87 14.50 0.78 -12.01
CA TYR A 87 15.44 -0.33 -12.13
C TYR A 87 16.49 -0.14 -13.23
N GLY A 88 16.16 0.57 -14.31
CA GLY A 88 17.14 0.95 -15.33
C GLY A 88 16.53 1.48 -16.62
N VAL A 89 17.36 1.68 -17.64
CA VAL A 89 16.95 2.26 -18.94
C VAL A 89 16.19 1.27 -19.82
N PHE A 90 16.51 -0.03 -19.72
CA PHE A 90 15.95 -1.09 -20.58
C PHE A 90 14.86 -1.94 -19.92
N HIS A 91 14.80 -1.94 -18.59
CA HIS A 91 13.84 -2.72 -17.82
C HIS A 91 13.15 -1.78 -16.83
N CYS A 92 11.90 -1.43 -17.14
CA CYS A 92 11.13 -0.52 -16.30
C CYS A 92 10.47 -1.32 -15.17
N ALA A 93 11.00 -1.16 -13.96
CA ALA A 93 10.42 -1.64 -12.72
C ALA A 93 10.75 -0.65 -11.60
N ALA A 94 9.98 -0.66 -10.51
CA ALA A 94 10.34 0.10 -9.32
C ALA A 94 11.35 -0.70 -8.51
N ASN A 95 12.52 -0.13 -8.27
CA ASN A 95 13.39 -0.53 -7.17
C ASN A 95 12.85 0.13 -5.90
N LEU A 96 12.70 -0.66 -4.85
CA LEU A 96 12.16 -0.26 -3.57
C LEU A 96 13.21 -0.55 -2.51
N LEU A 97 13.56 0.45 -1.70
CA LEU A 97 14.34 0.28 -0.48
C LEU A 97 13.48 0.71 0.69
N VAL A 98 13.29 -0.16 1.68
CA VAL A 98 12.41 0.11 2.82
C VAL A 98 13.23 0.19 4.11
N ALA A 99 13.00 1.24 4.90
CA ALA A 99 13.69 1.45 6.18
C ALA A 99 12.78 2.13 7.21
N GLN A 100 13.10 2.03 8.50
CA GLN A 100 12.36 2.73 9.56
C GLN A 100 12.69 4.23 9.63
N ALA A 101 13.91 4.61 9.24
CA ALA A 101 14.36 5.99 9.15
C ALA A 101 14.82 6.32 7.73
N ARG A 102 14.65 7.59 7.32
CA ARG A 102 15.05 8.06 5.99
C ARG A 102 16.54 7.88 5.73
N GLY A 103 17.38 8.18 6.72
CA GLY A 103 18.84 8.09 6.61
C GLY A 103 19.37 6.66 6.44
N ASP A 104 18.54 5.64 6.70
CA ASP A 104 18.91 4.23 6.60
C ASP A 104 18.43 3.60 5.27
N LEU A 105 17.86 4.39 4.35
CA LEU A 105 17.29 3.87 3.09
C LEU A 105 18.33 3.17 2.21
N ASP A 106 19.58 3.62 2.21
CA ASP A 106 20.65 3.00 1.40
C ASP A 106 20.99 1.57 1.85
N ASP A 107 20.75 1.26 3.14
CA ASP A 107 20.95 -0.06 3.75
C ASP A 107 19.62 -0.81 3.96
N GLY A 108 18.51 -0.25 3.45
CA GLY A 108 17.16 -0.77 3.62
C GLY A 108 16.90 -2.11 2.92
N GLU A 109 15.76 -2.72 3.23
CA GLU A 109 15.33 -3.94 2.56
C GLU A 109 15.05 -3.66 1.07
N PHE A 110 15.84 -4.28 0.19
CA PHE A 110 15.69 -4.13 -1.24
C PHE A 110 14.63 -5.08 -1.83
N MET A 111 13.70 -4.51 -2.57
CA MET A 111 12.73 -5.25 -3.37
C MET A 111 12.56 -4.65 -4.76
N ARG A 112 12.04 -5.46 -5.68
CA ARG A 112 11.52 -4.97 -6.96
C ARG A 112 10.00 -4.99 -6.92
N GLY A 113 9.38 -4.03 -7.60
CA GLY A 113 7.93 -3.93 -7.64
C GLY A 113 7.36 -3.17 -8.83
N LEU A 114 6.03 -3.07 -8.81
CA LEU A 114 5.22 -2.34 -9.78
C LEU A 114 4.11 -1.58 -9.06
N PHE A 115 3.89 -0.33 -9.46
CA PHE A 115 2.65 0.38 -9.15
C PHE A 115 1.63 0.05 -10.22
N VAL A 116 0.47 -0.46 -9.84
CA VAL A 116 -0.54 -0.90 -10.79
C VAL A 116 -1.87 -0.26 -10.47
N ARG A 117 -2.48 0.43 -11.44
CA ARG A 117 -3.89 0.83 -11.31
C ARG A 117 -4.76 -0.39 -11.60
N ILE A 118 -5.59 -0.75 -10.62
CA ILE A 118 -6.38 -1.99 -10.65
C ILE A 118 -7.88 -1.75 -10.85
N GLY A 119 -8.34 -0.50 -10.77
CA GLY A 119 -9.72 -0.12 -11.05
C GLY A 119 -10.12 1.16 -10.35
N THR A 120 -11.42 1.30 -10.10
CA THR A 120 -12.01 2.44 -9.39
C THR A 120 -12.95 1.99 -8.29
N GLY A 121 -13.19 2.88 -7.33
CA GLY A 121 -14.19 2.73 -6.27
C GLY A 121 -14.80 4.07 -5.86
N GLU A 122 -15.86 4.00 -5.06
CA GLU A 122 -16.53 5.18 -4.51
C GLU A 122 -16.49 5.12 -2.98
N ALA A 123 -16.12 6.22 -2.35
CA ALA A 123 -16.16 6.43 -0.91
C ALA A 123 -16.21 7.92 -0.61
N GLU A 124 -16.87 8.29 0.49
CA GLU A 124 -16.92 9.68 0.98
C GLU A 124 -17.45 10.67 -0.09
N GLY A 125 -18.38 10.22 -0.95
CA GLY A 125 -18.95 11.04 -2.03
C GLY A 125 -18.00 11.35 -3.19
N ALA A 126 -16.83 10.69 -3.27
CA ALA A 126 -15.86 10.87 -4.33
C ALA A 126 -15.54 9.54 -5.05
N THR A 127 -15.14 9.65 -6.31
CA THR A 127 -14.55 8.53 -7.06
C THR A 127 -13.04 8.49 -6.80
N TRP A 128 -12.53 7.29 -6.55
CA TRP A 128 -11.13 7.01 -6.29
C TRP A 128 -10.58 6.07 -7.35
N ASP A 129 -9.36 6.33 -7.80
CA ASP A 129 -8.57 5.34 -8.51
C ASP A 129 -7.96 4.40 -7.47
N LEU A 130 -8.11 3.10 -7.70
CA LEU A 130 -7.56 2.04 -6.86
C LEU A 130 -6.26 1.54 -7.47
N TRP A 131 -5.23 1.51 -6.63
CA TRP A 131 -3.88 1.15 -7.00
C TRP A 131 -3.37 0.04 -6.07
N VAL A 132 -2.33 -0.66 -6.50
CA VAL A 132 -1.53 -1.51 -5.64
C VAL A 132 -0.05 -1.28 -5.91
N LEU A 133 0.75 -1.35 -4.85
CA LEU A 133 2.18 -1.59 -4.97
C LEU A 133 2.39 -3.10 -4.85
N GLN A 134 2.74 -3.74 -5.96
CA GLN A 134 3.12 -5.14 -6.01
C GLN A 134 4.61 -5.27 -5.70
N GLU A 135 4.96 -6.05 -4.70
CA GLU A 135 6.30 -6.15 -4.13
C GLU A 135 6.81 -7.59 -4.18
N GLY A 136 7.99 -7.81 -4.74
CA GLY A 136 8.55 -9.14 -4.96
C GLY A 136 7.87 -9.90 -6.11
N PHE A 137 8.55 -10.94 -6.59
CA PHE A 137 8.04 -11.79 -7.69
C PHE A 137 8.16 -13.30 -7.41
N VAL A 138 9.16 -13.73 -6.64
CA VAL A 138 9.41 -15.14 -6.26
C VAL A 138 9.77 -15.16 -4.78
N PRO A 139 9.12 -16.01 -3.93
CA PRO A 139 8.15 -17.06 -4.26
C PRO A 139 6.71 -16.57 -4.48
N GLY A 140 6.51 -15.28 -4.69
CA GLY A 140 5.21 -14.66 -4.92
C GLY A 140 5.33 -13.15 -4.83
N SER A 141 4.19 -12.47 -4.70
CA SER A 141 4.14 -11.02 -4.51
C SER A 141 3.29 -10.66 -3.31
N SER A 142 3.75 -9.64 -2.59
CA SER A 142 2.96 -8.92 -1.60
C SER A 142 2.30 -7.70 -2.24
N TYR A 143 1.17 -7.27 -1.68
CA TYR A 143 0.39 -6.15 -2.22
C TYR A 143 0.06 -5.15 -1.13
N THR A 144 0.57 -3.93 -1.30
CA THR A 144 0.10 -2.77 -0.54
C THR A 144 -1.06 -2.14 -1.29
N LEU A 145 -2.22 -2.00 -0.64
CA LEU A 145 -3.43 -1.47 -1.24
C LEU A 145 -3.44 0.06 -1.14
N LEU A 146 -3.62 0.73 -2.27
CA LEU A 146 -3.48 2.17 -2.38
C LEU A 146 -4.73 2.79 -3.04
N ALA A 147 -5.02 4.04 -2.71
CA ALA A 147 -6.03 4.82 -3.40
C ALA A 147 -5.58 6.27 -3.57
N ARG A 148 -6.03 6.89 -4.65
CA ARG A 148 -5.93 8.35 -4.85
C ARG A 148 -7.25 8.87 -5.39
N LYS A 149 -7.59 10.10 -5.04
CA LYS A 149 -8.82 10.73 -5.54
C LYS A 149 -8.71 10.90 -7.05
N LYS A 150 -9.76 10.55 -7.79
CA LYS A 150 -9.77 10.68 -9.24
C LYS A 150 -9.88 12.15 -9.64
N GLY A 151 -9.16 12.56 -10.68
CA GLY A 151 -9.26 13.90 -11.29
C GLY A 151 -7.93 14.64 -11.44
N ASP A 152 -6.86 14.13 -10.85
CA ASP A 152 -5.52 14.65 -11.07
C ASP A 152 -4.77 13.77 -12.09
N GLU A 153 -4.43 14.36 -13.25
CA GLU A 153 -3.71 13.65 -14.30
C GLU A 153 -2.18 13.74 -14.16
N GLY A 154 -1.69 14.50 -13.18
CA GLY A 154 -0.28 14.70 -12.91
C GLY A 154 0.47 13.47 -12.39
N VAL A 155 1.75 13.69 -12.10
CA VAL A 155 2.58 12.71 -11.39
C VAL A 155 2.04 12.54 -9.98
N ILE A 156 1.90 11.29 -9.54
CA ILE A 156 1.38 10.93 -8.24
C ILE A 156 2.48 11.09 -7.20
N GLU A 157 2.20 11.91 -6.20
CA GLU A 157 3.09 12.20 -5.06
C GLU A 157 2.45 11.83 -3.72
N GLU A 158 1.22 11.32 -3.73
CA GLU A 158 0.52 10.88 -2.52
C GLU A 158 -0.46 9.74 -2.82
N PHE A 159 -0.55 8.80 -1.88
CA PHE A 159 -1.57 7.77 -1.81
C PHE A 159 -2.18 7.70 -0.41
N ARG A 160 -3.49 7.46 -0.36
CA ARG A 160 -4.15 6.87 0.81
C ARG A 160 -3.80 5.39 0.85
N VAL A 161 -3.19 4.92 1.92
CA VAL A 161 -2.96 3.48 2.13
C VAL A 161 -4.21 2.87 2.74
N LEU A 162 -4.76 1.85 2.07
CA LEU A 162 -5.99 1.21 2.48
C LEU A 162 -5.74 0.15 3.55
N GLN A 163 -6.78 -0.16 4.33
CA GLN A 163 -6.77 -1.27 5.27
C GLN A 163 -6.51 -2.61 4.57
N ARG A 164 -6.11 -3.62 5.35
CA ARG A 164 -5.83 -4.97 4.86
C ARG A 164 -6.61 -6.03 5.63
N ARG A 165 -7.88 -5.75 5.96
CA ARG A 165 -8.73 -6.68 6.70
C ARG A 165 -9.09 -7.88 5.80
N CYS A 166 -8.41 -8.99 6.04
CA CYS A 166 -8.58 -10.18 5.24
C CYS A 166 -9.92 -10.87 5.53
N PRO A 167 -10.66 -11.32 4.50
CA PRO A 167 -11.78 -12.24 4.71
C PRO A 167 -11.29 -13.52 5.42
N GLN A 168 -12.06 -14.02 6.40
CA GLN A 168 -11.64 -15.17 7.22
C GLN A 168 -11.25 -16.40 6.37
N ALA A 169 -12.00 -16.67 5.29
CA ALA A 169 -11.72 -17.77 4.36
C ALA A 169 -10.37 -17.65 3.62
N ASN A 170 -9.82 -16.45 3.53
CA ASN A 170 -8.59 -16.14 2.80
C ASN A 170 -7.37 -16.09 3.70
N ILE A 171 -7.55 -16.13 5.02
CA ILE A 171 -6.43 -16.16 5.96
C ILE A 171 -5.70 -17.50 5.82
N ARG A 172 -4.36 -17.41 5.78
CA ARG A 172 -3.46 -18.55 5.90
C ARG A 172 -2.59 -18.32 7.12
N LYS A 173 -2.48 -19.33 7.97
CA LYS A 173 -1.65 -19.32 9.19
C LYS A 173 -1.24 -20.74 9.53
N VAL A 174 -0.08 -20.92 10.15
CA VAL A 174 0.29 -22.21 10.74
C VAL A 174 -0.13 -22.23 12.22
N SER A 175 -0.59 -23.39 12.69
CA SER A 175 -0.85 -23.61 14.12
C SER A 175 0.42 -23.99 14.85
N GLY A 176 0.57 -23.56 16.11
CA GLY A 176 1.68 -23.98 16.98
C GLY A 176 2.99 -23.22 16.77
N MET A 177 2.94 -22.09 16.04
CA MET A 177 4.03 -21.11 15.96
C MET A 177 3.46 -19.74 16.34
N ASP A 178 3.37 -19.50 17.64
CA ASP A 178 2.78 -18.29 18.26
C ASP A 178 3.78 -17.13 18.36
N ILE A 179 5.08 -17.43 18.47
CA ILE A 179 6.14 -16.41 18.53
C ILE A 179 6.38 -15.75 17.16
N TRP A 180 6.17 -16.46 16.05
CA TRP A 180 6.45 -15.97 14.70
C TRP A 180 5.16 -15.73 13.93
N THR A 181 5.00 -14.52 13.38
CA THR A 181 3.83 -14.20 12.55
C THR A 181 3.89 -14.97 11.23
N THR A 182 3.07 -16.00 11.11
CA THR A 182 2.88 -16.78 9.87
C THR A 182 1.58 -16.45 9.14
N ARG A 183 0.80 -15.53 9.71
CA ARG A 183 -0.52 -15.16 9.22
C ARG A 183 -0.41 -14.21 8.04
N TYR A 184 -1.07 -14.52 6.94
CA TYR A 184 -1.19 -13.63 5.78
C TYR A 184 -2.55 -13.79 5.10
N CYS A 185 -2.93 -12.78 4.30
CA CYS A 185 -4.13 -12.78 3.50
C CYS A 185 -3.84 -13.33 2.10
N ALA A 186 -4.33 -14.53 1.79
CA ALA A 186 -4.18 -15.10 0.47
C ALA A 186 -5.19 -14.49 -0.52
N ILE A 187 -4.67 -13.97 -1.63
CA ILE A 187 -5.45 -13.53 -2.78
C ILE A 187 -4.95 -14.29 -4.01
N ASN A 188 -5.87 -14.92 -4.73
CA ASN A 188 -5.52 -15.83 -5.83
C ASN A 188 -5.89 -15.26 -7.20
N SER A 189 -6.53 -14.10 -7.26
CA SER A 189 -6.90 -13.47 -8.53
C SER A 189 -6.94 -11.95 -8.47
N ARG A 190 -6.82 -11.32 -9.65
CA ARG A 190 -6.97 -9.87 -9.84
C ARG A 190 -8.36 -9.38 -9.41
N ALA A 191 -9.41 -10.17 -9.68
CA ALA A 191 -10.78 -9.84 -9.30
C ALA A 191 -10.97 -9.82 -7.78
N GLU A 192 -10.39 -10.79 -7.07
CA GLU A 192 -10.39 -10.82 -5.60
C GLU A 192 -9.64 -9.60 -5.02
N LEU A 193 -8.47 -9.26 -5.57
CA LEU A 193 -7.70 -8.09 -5.12
C LEU A 193 -8.49 -6.79 -5.29
N LEU A 194 -9.13 -6.60 -6.46
CA LEU A 194 -9.97 -5.43 -6.71
C LEU A 194 -11.19 -5.39 -5.78
N ALA A 195 -11.83 -6.53 -5.53
CA ALA A 195 -12.95 -6.61 -4.60
C ALA A 195 -12.51 -6.26 -3.16
N LEU A 196 -11.34 -6.72 -2.74
CA LEU A 196 -10.74 -6.37 -1.45
C LEU A 196 -10.46 -4.86 -1.38
N SER A 197 -9.78 -4.27 -2.37
CA SER A 197 -9.49 -2.83 -2.38
C SER A 197 -10.74 -1.96 -2.32
N ARG A 198 -11.82 -2.34 -3.04
CA ARG A 198 -13.11 -1.63 -2.98
C ARG A 198 -13.81 -1.74 -1.62
N ARG A 199 -13.58 -2.82 -0.89
CA ARG A 199 -14.08 -2.97 0.49
C ARG A 199 -13.27 -2.07 1.41
N MET A 200 -11.95 -2.15 1.34
CA MET A 200 -11.03 -1.41 2.21
C MET A 200 -11.03 0.10 1.95
N LEU A 201 -11.43 0.55 0.75
CA LEU A 201 -11.66 1.97 0.46
C LEU A 201 -12.75 2.59 1.36
N ARG A 202 -13.72 1.81 1.82
CA ARG A 202 -14.82 2.27 2.68
C ARG A 202 -14.46 2.27 4.17
N GLU A 203 -13.28 1.76 4.52
CA GLU A 203 -12.77 1.77 5.88
C GLU A 203 -11.90 3.02 6.13
N PRO A 204 -11.69 3.42 7.39
CA PRO A 204 -10.68 4.42 7.73
C PRO A 204 -9.33 4.02 7.12
N ALA A 205 -8.60 4.96 6.51
CA ALA A 205 -7.29 4.68 5.93
C ALA A 205 -6.36 4.01 6.95
N LEU A 206 -5.45 3.15 6.48
CA LEU A 206 -4.35 2.65 7.31
C LEU A 206 -3.33 3.77 7.60
N GLY A 207 -3.21 4.71 6.65
CA GLY A 207 -2.32 5.85 6.72
C GLY A 207 -2.20 6.53 5.36
N THR A 208 -1.19 7.36 5.23
CA THR A 208 -0.85 8.07 3.99
C THR A 208 0.58 7.73 3.60
N LEU A 209 0.81 7.53 2.31
CA LEU A 209 2.14 7.39 1.72
C LEU A 209 2.37 8.60 0.82
N SER A 210 3.28 9.50 1.21
CA SER A 210 3.54 10.75 0.49
C SER A 210 5.01 10.89 0.14
N LYS A 211 5.30 11.47 -1.02
CA LYS A 211 6.66 11.79 -1.44
C LYS A 211 7.22 12.87 -0.50
N ALA A 212 8.42 12.66 0.01
CA ALA A 212 9.10 13.68 0.79
C ALA A 212 9.54 14.84 -0.10
N SER A 213 9.44 16.06 0.43
CA SER A 213 10.12 17.20 -0.17
C SER A 213 11.63 16.94 -0.17
N GLU A 214 12.28 17.35 -1.25
CA GLU A 214 13.72 17.55 -1.24
C GLU A 214 13.96 18.69 -0.23
N GLU A 215 14.49 18.38 0.94
CA GLU A 215 15.04 19.42 1.81
C GLU A 215 16.19 20.07 1.03
N GLU A 216 16.14 21.39 0.83
CA GLU A 216 17.29 22.12 0.32
C GLU A 216 18.49 21.76 1.21
N PRO A 217 19.63 21.35 0.65
CA PRO A 217 20.78 21.00 1.47
C PRO A 217 21.10 22.19 2.36
N ASP A 218 21.09 21.97 3.68
CA ASP A 218 21.47 22.95 4.68
C ASP A 218 22.70 23.69 4.16
N ALA A 219 22.52 24.97 3.84
CA ALA A 219 23.59 25.81 3.34
C ALA A 219 24.74 25.66 4.32
N GLU A 220 25.87 25.10 3.85
CA GLU A 220 27.08 24.89 4.62
C GLU A 220 27.26 26.07 5.56
N THR A 221 27.11 25.83 6.86
CA THR A 221 27.42 26.80 7.89
C THR A 221 28.90 27.09 7.70
N SER A 222 29.21 28.16 6.98
CA SER A 222 30.57 28.56 6.67
C SER A 222 31.34 28.65 7.98
N ASP A 223 32.31 27.75 8.12
CA ASP A 223 33.19 27.63 9.26
C ASP A 223 33.77 29.03 9.56
N PRO A 224 33.54 29.61 10.76
CA PRO A 224 34.07 30.93 11.05
C PRO A 224 35.59 30.85 11.05
N LEU A 225 36.18 31.39 9.99
CA LEU A 225 37.60 31.61 9.81
C LEU A 225 38.28 31.88 11.16
N HIS A 226 39.12 30.92 11.54
CA HIS A 226 40.05 31.02 12.64
C HIS A 226 40.94 32.25 12.38
N SER A 227 40.63 33.37 13.03
CA SER A 227 41.53 34.52 13.06
C SER A 227 42.65 34.20 14.05
N ASP A 228 43.78 33.73 13.52
CA ASP A 228 45.04 33.71 14.27
C ASP A 228 45.40 35.14 14.71
N PRO A 229 45.64 35.39 16.01
CA PRO A 229 46.28 36.62 16.42
C PRO A 229 47.79 36.50 16.16
N SER A 230 48.28 37.23 15.17
CA SER A 230 49.71 37.53 15.07
C SER A 230 50.01 38.78 15.92
N ASP A 231 50.92 38.60 16.89
CA ASP A 231 51.76 39.57 17.62
C ASP A 231 51.19 40.90 18.15
#